data_AF-A0A938EDI2-F1
#
_entry.id   AF-A0A938EDI2-F1
#
_cell.length_a   1.000
_cell.length_b   1.000
_cell.length_c   1.000
_cell.angle_alpha   90.00
_cell.angle_beta   90.00
_cell.angle_gamma   90.00
#
_symmetry.space_group_name_H-M   'P 1'
#
loop_
_entity.id
_entity.type
_entity.pdbx_description
1 polymer ?
#
loop_
_entity_poly.entity_id
_entity_poly.type
_entity_poly.pdbx_seq_one_letter_code
_entity_poly.pdbx_strand_id
1 'polypeptide(L)'
;MPRLTARERRDRYQREYAFQKRHGKSFFPHAVFHDTIVSLIVVGIIMGMSILWWAQFEPVPLEPGVERAGGILGPAYEGRADPGVEAYDPKPEWYFFFLFELLRIFKTPELLIVGSVIIPTVWMVLLIGWPFIDRNPDRRLSRRPVALAVGVCVPIVLLTLTFYGSKAPGAGGAASQAPGAAAFAGGACSTCHAFADAGSAGNVGPSLTDNAVDYDLAYDLIANGKGGMPAFSGTYSEDEMKCLAGYVATHSGAPAGEKGPEAATAAEVYPAACETAGGLFAGGGAAATGD
;
A
#
# COMPACT_ATOMS: atom_id res chain seq x y z
N MET A 1 29.23 4.42 38.24
CA MET A 1 29.51 5.74 38.87
C MET A 1 28.81 5.80 40.22
N PRO A 2 29.47 6.27 41.28
CA PRO A 2 28.83 6.45 42.59
C PRO A 2 27.66 7.44 42.49
N ARG A 3 26.56 7.15 43.20
CA ARG A 3 25.39 8.03 43.24
C ARG A 3 25.78 9.32 43.96
N LEU A 4 25.83 10.45 43.25
CA LEU A 4 26.03 11.77 43.84
C LEU A 4 24.99 12.01 44.94
N THR A 5 25.42 12.56 46.06
CA THR A 5 24.55 13.02 47.15
C THR A 5 23.61 14.13 46.67
N ALA A 6 22.52 14.37 47.40
CA ALA A 6 21.56 15.44 47.05
C ALA A 6 22.22 16.83 46.99
N ARG A 7 23.23 17.07 47.84
CA ARG A 7 24.02 18.31 47.86
C ARG A 7 24.87 18.44 46.60
N GLU A 8 25.64 17.42 46.24
CA GLU A 8 26.49 17.43 45.05
C GLU A 8 25.70 17.63 43.74
N ARG A 9 24.49 17.05 43.64
CA ARG A 9 23.61 17.28 42.47
C ARG A 9 23.17 18.73 42.37
N ARG A 10 22.78 19.36 43.49
CA ARG A 10 22.38 20.77 43.54
C ARG A 10 23.54 21.68 43.18
N ASP A 11 24.73 21.40 43.70
CA ASP A 11 25.92 22.22 43.46
C ASP A 11 26.41 22.09 42.01
N ARG A 12 26.29 20.89 41.41
CA ARG A 12 26.54 20.70 39.98
C ARG A 12 25.54 21.49 39.13
N TYR A 13 24.25 21.42 39.43
CA TYR A 13 23.21 22.16 38.73
C TYR A 13 23.45 23.68 38.80
N GLN A 14 23.74 24.20 40.00
CA GLN A 14 24.05 25.62 40.21
C GLN A 14 25.26 26.07 39.39
N ARG A 15 26.31 25.24 39.31
CA ARG A 15 27.50 25.51 38.46
C ARG A 15 27.16 25.52 36.97
N GLU A 16 26.42 24.52 36.48
CA GLU A 16 25.99 24.46 35.08
C GLU A 16 25.07 25.63 34.73
N TYR A 17 24.12 25.99 35.60
CA TYR A 17 23.25 27.15 35.43
C TYR A 17 24.02 28.47 35.41
N ALA A 18 24.94 28.67 36.36
CA ALA A 18 25.78 29.88 36.40
C ALA A 18 26.74 29.97 35.21
N PHE A 19 27.17 28.83 34.66
CA PHE A 19 27.95 28.77 33.43
C PHE A 19 27.10 29.17 32.22
N GLN A 20 25.91 28.58 32.06
CA GLN A 20 24.99 28.90 30.97
C GLN A 20 24.48 30.34 31.03
N LYS A 21 24.25 30.91 32.22
CA LYS A 21 23.88 32.31 32.37
C LYS A 21 24.98 33.27 31.90
N ARG A 22 26.25 32.85 31.97
CA ARG A 22 27.41 33.64 31.53
C ARG A 22 27.78 33.44 30.05
N HIS A 23 27.62 32.23 29.53
CA HIS A 23 28.11 31.85 28.19
C HIS A 23 26.99 31.51 27.20
N GLY A 24 25.74 31.39 27.66
CA GLY A 24 24.59 31.07 26.84
C GLY A 24 24.19 32.25 25.96
N LYS A 25 23.68 31.94 24.76
CA LYS A 25 23.06 32.94 23.90
C LYS A 25 21.70 33.33 24.49
N SER A 26 21.38 34.62 24.47
CA SER A 26 20.04 35.08 24.87
C SER A 26 18.98 34.56 23.89
N PHE A 27 17.78 34.33 24.39
CA PHE A 27 16.64 33.92 23.56
C PHE A 27 16.32 35.00 22.51
N PHE A 28 16.16 36.24 22.94
CA PHE A 28 16.04 37.40 22.04
C PHE A 28 17.37 38.18 22.02
N PRO A 29 17.86 38.61 20.85
CA PRO A 29 17.28 38.42 19.52
C PRO A 29 17.71 37.10 18.85
N HIS A 30 18.69 36.37 19.41
CA HIS A 30 19.37 35.31 18.67
C HIS A 30 18.49 34.12 18.34
N ALA A 31 17.86 33.44 19.31
CA ALA A 31 17.05 32.26 19.03
C ALA A 31 15.85 32.60 18.13
N VAL A 32 15.15 33.70 18.43
CA VAL A 32 14.03 34.19 17.62
C VAL A 32 14.42 34.46 16.17
N PHE A 33 15.63 35.02 15.94
CA PHE A 33 16.12 35.25 14.59
C PHE A 33 16.37 33.95 13.82
N HIS A 34 17.00 32.95 14.45
CA HIS A 34 17.19 31.64 13.82
C HIS A 34 15.85 30.94 13.55
N ASP A 35 14.92 30.98 14.51
CA ASP A 35 13.59 30.39 14.36
C ASP A 35 12.80 31.07 13.24
N THR A 36 12.89 32.40 13.12
CA THR A 36 12.28 33.16 12.02
C THR A 36 12.87 32.74 10.69
N ILE A 37 14.21 32.63 10.57
CA ILE A 37 14.86 32.19 9.33
C ILE A 37 14.40 30.78 8.94
N VAL A 38 14.45 29.82 9.88
CA VAL A 38 14.05 28.43 9.61
C VAL A 38 12.56 28.37 9.22
N SER A 39 11.71 29.14 9.89
CA SER A 39 10.28 29.21 9.57
C SER A 39 10.05 29.77 8.17
N LEU A 40 10.75 30.84 7.80
CA LEU A 40 10.68 31.41 6.44
C LEU A 40 11.16 30.41 5.38
N ILE A 41 12.19 29.61 5.67
CA ILE A 41 12.66 28.55 4.79
C ILE A 41 11.59 27.47 4.63
N VAL A 42 11.01 26.97 5.73
CA VAL A 42 9.96 25.93 5.70
C VAL A 42 8.73 26.42 4.95
N VAL A 43 8.25 27.63 5.25
CA VAL A 43 7.12 28.24 4.54
C VAL A 43 7.46 28.45 3.07
N GLY A 44 8.68 28.88 2.76
CA GLY A 44 9.19 29.00 1.39
C GLY A 44 9.17 27.67 0.63
N ILE A 45 9.58 26.57 1.27
CA ILE A 45 9.54 25.23 0.68
C ILE A 45 8.09 24.80 0.43
N ILE A 46 7.19 24.98 1.40
CA ILE A 46 5.77 24.63 1.25
C ILE A 46 5.14 25.44 0.11
N MET A 47 5.35 26.76 0.08
CA MET A 47 4.86 27.62 -1.00
C MET A 47 5.46 27.20 -2.35
N GLY A 48 6.76 26.87 -2.39
CA GLY A 48 7.44 26.38 -3.59
C GLY A 48 6.82 25.07 -4.10
N MET A 49 6.60 24.09 -3.23
CA MET A 49 5.91 22.84 -3.59
C MET A 49 4.48 23.08 -4.07
N SER A 50 3.73 23.97 -3.42
CA SER A 50 2.37 24.33 -3.85
C SER A 50 2.33 25.04 -5.21
N ILE A 51 3.29 25.94 -5.48
CA ILE A 51 3.40 26.63 -6.77
C ILE A 51 3.81 25.64 -7.87
N LEU A 52 4.78 24.75 -7.58
CA LEU A 52 5.18 23.69 -8.51
C LEU A 52 3.99 22.78 -8.83
N TRP A 53 3.23 22.36 -7.82
CA TRP A 53 2.01 21.57 -8.02
C TRP A 53 0.98 22.31 -8.87
N TRP A 54 0.71 23.59 -8.57
CA TRP A 54 -0.22 24.41 -9.35
C TRP A 54 0.23 24.59 -10.81
N ALA A 55 1.52 24.80 -11.04
CA ALA A 55 2.09 24.93 -12.38
C ALA A 55 2.00 23.64 -13.20
N GLN A 56 1.94 22.47 -12.55
CA GLN A 56 1.80 21.18 -13.23
C GLN A 56 0.35 20.83 -13.58
N PHE A 57 -0.63 21.28 -12.79
CA PHE A 57 -2.02 20.82 -12.92
C PHE A 57 -3.02 21.89 -13.35
N GLU A 58 -2.62 23.17 -13.45
CA GLU A 58 -3.51 24.31 -13.72
C GLU A 58 -4.65 24.46 -12.67
N PRO A 59 -5.43 25.55 -12.65
CA PRO A 59 -6.56 25.70 -11.74
C PRO A 59 -7.52 24.51 -11.81
N VAL A 60 -8.09 24.10 -10.67
CA VAL A 60 -9.08 23.01 -10.61
C VAL A 60 -10.26 23.34 -11.54
N PRO A 61 -10.64 22.47 -12.50
CA PRO A 61 -11.73 22.75 -13.42
C PRO A 61 -13.05 22.82 -12.65
N LEU A 62 -13.99 23.59 -13.17
CA LEU A 62 -15.34 23.67 -12.60
C LEU A 62 -16.15 22.38 -12.80
N GLU A 63 -15.68 21.48 -13.67
CA GLU A 63 -16.26 20.16 -13.91
C GLU A 63 -15.55 19.11 -13.05
N PRO A 64 -16.12 18.73 -11.89
CA PRO A 64 -15.54 17.70 -11.03
C PRO A 64 -15.69 16.32 -11.68
N GLY A 65 -14.57 15.65 -11.97
CA GLY A 65 -14.58 14.25 -12.41
C GLY A 65 -13.48 13.84 -13.38
N VAL A 66 -12.73 14.79 -13.94
CA VAL A 66 -11.59 14.47 -14.82
C VAL A 66 -10.41 14.04 -13.98
N GLU A 67 -9.93 12.80 -14.14
CA GLU A 67 -8.73 12.33 -13.46
C GLU A 67 -7.53 13.23 -13.81
N ARG A 68 -6.76 13.66 -12.80
CA ARG A 68 -5.52 14.42 -13.00
C ARG A 68 -4.32 13.61 -12.56
N ALA A 69 -3.98 12.63 -13.39
CA ALA A 69 -2.80 11.80 -13.23
C ALA A 69 -1.55 12.50 -13.81
N GLY A 70 -0.39 12.33 -13.16
CA GLY A 70 0.90 12.87 -13.64
C GLY A 70 1.62 13.74 -12.61
N GLY A 71 2.60 14.54 -13.06
CA GLY A 71 3.34 15.47 -12.20
C GLY A 71 4.58 14.90 -11.50
N ILE A 72 5.46 15.78 -11.04
CA ILE A 72 6.70 15.41 -10.33
C ILE A 72 6.39 15.03 -8.87
N LEU A 73 5.30 15.57 -8.33
CA LEU A 73 4.88 15.38 -6.94
C LEU A 73 3.79 14.30 -6.78
N GLY A 74 3.46 13.57 -7.84
CA GLY A 74 2.39 12.58 -7.86
C GLY A 74 1.05 13.13 -8.38
N PRO A 75 0.04 12.26 -8.56
CA PRO A 75 -1.26 12.63 -9.11
C PRO A 75 -1.97 13.66 -8.23
N ALA A 76 -2.74 14.55 -8.86
CA ALA A 76 -3.48 15.60 -8.15
C ALA A 76 -4.76 15.05 -7.51
N TYR A 77 -5.55 14.30 -8.26
CA TYR A 77 -6.71 13.55 -7.79
C TYR A 77 -7.09 12.49 -8.81
N GLU A 78 -7.57 11.36 -8.28
CA GLU A 78 -8.14 10.26 -9.04
C GLU A 78 -9.58 10.59 -9.48
N GLY A 79 -10.18 9.70 -10.26
CA GLY A 79 -11.59 9.78 -10.61
C GLY A 79 -12.50 9.84 -9.39
N ARG A 80 -13.72 10.31 -9.60
CA ARG A 80 -14.73 10.32 -8.54
C ARG A 80 -15.02 8.89 -8.10
N ALA A 81 -15.10 8.65 -6.79
CA ALA A 81 -15.44 7.34 -6.26
C ALA A 81 -16.77 6.83 -6.88
N ASP A 82 -16.71 5.65 -7.51
CA ASP A 82 -17.83 4.98 -8.15
C ASP A 82 -18.08 3.62 -7.45
N PRO A 83 -19.23 3.44 -6.77
CA PRO A 83 -19.55 2.17 -6.10
C PRO A 83 -19.83 1.02 -7.07
N GLY A 84 -19.98 1.28 -8.38
CA GLY A 84 -20.15 0.26 -9.42
C GLY A 84 -18.85 -0.34 -9.94
N VAL A 85 -17.69 0.21 -9.53
CA VAL A 85 -16.36 -0.27 -9.93
C VAL A 85 -15.71 -1.01 -8.75
N GLU A 86 -15.69 -2.34 -8.80
CA GLU A 86 -15.04 -3.18 -7.79
C GLU A 86 -13.53 -3.37 -8.05
N ALA A 87 -13.06 -3.02 -9.26
CA ALA A 87 -11.66 -3.14 -9.67
C ALA A 87 -10.85 -1.86 -9.36
N TYR A 88 -10.81 -1.47 -8.08
CA TYR A 88 -9.98 -0.35 -7.58
C TYR A 88 -8.88 -0.90 -6.67
N ASP A 89 -7.67 -0.32 -6.74
CA ASP A 89 -6.56 -0.66 -5.87
C ASP A 89 -6.38 0.37 -4.74
N PRO A 90 -7.16 0.29 -3.65
CA PRO A 90 -7.12 1.31 -2.61
C PRO A 90 -5.78 1.28 -1.88
N LYS A 91 -4.96 2.31 -2.12
CA LYS A 91 -3.72 2.56 -1.39
C LYS A 91 -3.89 3.71 -0.41
N PRO A 92 -3.32 3.61 0.80
CA PRO A 92 -3.39 4.70 1.77
C PRO A 92 -2.36 5.79 1.42
N GLU A 93 -2.45 6.91 2.14
CA GLU A 93 -1.47 8.00 2.07
C GLU A 93 -0.06 7.57 2.52
N TRP A 94 0.97 8.28 2.04
CA TRP A 94 2.37 7.87 2.21
C TRP A 94 2.82 7.68 3.68
N TYR A 95 2.23 8.44 4.59
CA TYR A 95 2.53 8.37 6.03
C TYR A 95 1.92 7.13 6.70
N PHE A 96 1.10 6.35 6.00
CA PHE A 96 0.53 5.09 6.45
C PHE A 96 1.13 3.85 5.78
N PHE A 97 2.06 3.97 4.83
CA PHE A 97 2.64 2.80 4.15
C PHE A 97 3.33 1.81 5.09
N PHE A 98 4.01 2.27 6.16
CA PHE A 98 4.60 1.35 7.12
C PHE A 98 3.55 0.49 7.84
N LEU A 99 2.40 1.08 8.14
CA LEU A 99 1.29 0.39 8.81
C LEU A 99 0.59 -0.54 7.82
N PHE A 100 0.43 -0.10 6.57
CA PHE A 100 -0.12 -0.90 5.49
C PHE A 100 0.67 -2.21 5.30
N GLU A 101 2.00 -2.12 5.20
CA GLU A 101 2.84 -3.31 5.09
C GLU A 101 2.79 -4.17 6.36
N LEU A 102 2.78 -3.54 7.54
CA LEU A 102 2.64 -4.25 8.80
C LEU A 102 1.36 -5.09 8.86
N LEU A 103 0.23 -4.56 8.36
CA LEU A 103 -1.04 -5.29 8.31
C LEU A 103 -1.01 -6.43 7.29
N ARG A 104 -0.27 -6.29 6.18
CA ARG A 104 -0.06 -7.38 5.22
C ARG A 104 0.72 -8.56 5.81
N ILE A 105 1.61 -8.30 6.76
CA ILE A 105 2.32 -9.36 7.50
C ILE A 105 1.34 -10.15 8.39
N PHE A 106 0.32 -9.48 8.93
CA PHE A 106 -0.70 -10.08 9.82
C PHE A 106 -1.92 -10.58 9.03
N LYS A 107 -1.82 -11.77 8.44
CA LYS A 107 -2.86 -12.33 7.56
C LYS A 107 -4.16 -12.77 8.25
N THR A 108 -4.18 -12.98 9.57
CA THR A 108 -5.38 -13.45 10.27
C THR A 108 -6.18 -12.28 10.88
N PRO A 109 -7.52 -12.34 10.89
CA PRO A 109 -8.36 -11.26 11.42
C PRO A 109 -8.02 -10.85 12.85
N GLU A 110 -7.66 -11.80 13.70
CA GLU A 110 -7.27 -11.55 15.10
C GLU A 110 -5.95 -10.77 15.20
N LEU A 111 -4.98 -11.06 14.32
CA LEU A 111 -3.70 -10.36 14.30
C LEU A 111 -3.79 -8.96 13.69
N LEU A 112 -4.81 -8.67 12.86
CA LEU A 112 -5.02 -7.32 12.32
C LEU A 112 -5.29 -6.30 13.44
N ILE A 113 -6.05 -6.67 14.47
CA ILE A 113 -6.29 -5.82 15.64
C ILE A 113 -4.97 -5.57 16.40
N VAL A 114 -4.15 -6.62 16.51
CA VAL A 114 -2.83 -6.51 17.14
C VAL A 114 -1.96 -5.51 16.36
N GLY A 115 -1.91 -5.63 15.04
CA GLY A 115 -1.12 -4.78 14.15
C GLY A 115 -1.57 -3.32 14.10
N SER A 116 -2.89 -3.08 14.02
CA SER A 116 -3.47 -1.75 13.79
C SER A 116 -3.71 -0.95 15.08
N VAL A 117 -4.08 -1.62 16.17
CA VAL A 117 -4.50 -0.94 17.40
C VAL A 117 -3.51 -1.19 18.53
N ILE A 118 -3.17 -2.44 18.81
CA ILE A 118 -2.40 -2.79 20.01
C ILE A 118 -0.95 -2.32 19.87
N ILE A 119 -0.27 -2.66 18.76
CA ILE A 119 1.13 -2.29 18.55
C ILE A 119 1.34 -0.77 18.58
N PRO A 120 0.59 0.06 17.81
CA PRO A 120 0.74 1.52 17.88
C PRO A 120 0.42 2.09 19.26
N THR A 121 -0.59 1.56 19.95
CA THR A 121 -0.97 2.02 21.30
C THR A 121 0.13 1.70 22.32
N VAL A 122 0.66 0.48 22.30
CA VAL A 122 1.78 0.08 23.17
C VAL A 122 3.01 0.94 22.87
N TRP A 123 3.31 1.20 21.59
CA TRP A 123 4.41 2.07 21.21
C TRP A 123 4.22 3.50 21.73
N MET A 124 3.01 4.07 21.63
CA MET A 124 2.68 5.39 22.18
C MET A 124 2.86 5.43 23.71
N VAL A 125 2.39 4.40 24.42
CA VAL A 125 2.56 4.29 25.88
C VAL A 125 4.04 4.17 26.24
N LEU A 126 4.83 3.42 25.47
CA LEU A 126 6.28 3.31 25.68
C LEU A 126 7.00 4.64 25.42
N LEU A 127 6.58 5.44 24.43
CA LEU A 127 7.14 6.77 24.17
C LEU A 127 6.80 7.76 25.29
N ILE A 128 5.56 7.77 25.77
CA ILE A 128 5.13 8.59 26.90
C ILE A 128 5.84 8.14 28.19
N GLY A 129 6.01 6.82 28.37
CA GLY A 129 6.71 6.21 29.49
C GLY A 129 8.24 6.29 29.41
N TRP A 130 8.79 6.60 28.23
CA TRP A 130 10.23 6.65 27.96
C TRP A 130 11.05 7.44 29.00
N PRO A 131 10.66 8.66 29.41
CA PRO A 131 11.39 9.41 30.44
C PRO A 131 11.53 8.70 31.80
N PHE A 132 10.66 7.74 32.11
CA PHE A 132 10.72 6.95 33.36
C PHE A 132 11.48 5.62 33.18
N ILE A 133 11.44 5.07 31.97
CA ILE A 133 12.15 3.85 31.58
C ILE A 133 13.65 4.14 31.45
N ASP A 134 14.02 5.21 30.74
CA ASP A 134 15.42 5.62 30.57
C ASP A 134 15.93 6.38 31.79
N ARG A 135 16.51 5.63 32.74
CA ARG A 135 17.10 6.18 33.97
C ARG A 135 18.54 6.66 33.80
N ASN A 136 19.07 6.74 32.56
CA ASN A 136 20.45 7.16 32.35
C ASN A 136 20.63 8.65 32.70
N PRO A 137 21.56 9.02 33.61
CA PRO A 137 21.77 10.41 33.99
C PRO A 137 22.47 11.26 32.91
N ASP A 138 23.21 10.64 31.99
CA ASP A 138 24.01 11.36 30.99
C ASP A 138 23.17 11.70 29.77
N ARG A 139 22.94 12.97 29.44
CA ARG A 139 22.11 13.36 28.26
C ARG A 139 22.85 13.34 26.92
N ARG A 140 24.16 13.07 26.93
CA ARG A 140 25.00 13.07 25.72
C ARG A 140 24.73 11.81 24.91
N LEU A 141 24.35 11.97 23.64
CA LEU A 141 23.99 10.85 22.75
C LEU A 141 25.09 9.78 22.65
N SER A 142 26.35 10.20 22.56
CA SER A 142 27.52 9.31 22.51
C SER A 142 27.73 8.45 23.77
N ARG A 143 27.09 8.79 24.89
CA ARG A 143 27.14 8.01 26.14
C ARG A 143 25.89 7.13 26.35
N ARG A 144 25.00 7.07 25.36
CA ARG A 144 23.81 6.21 25.37
C ARG A 144 23.78 5.27 24.16
N PRO A 145 24.73 4.35 24.01
CA PRO A 145 24.81 3.49 22.82
C PRO A 145 23.53 2.66 22.61
N VAL A 146 22.87 2.19 23.68
CA VAL A 146 21.60 1.44 23.57
C VAL A 146 20.45 2.33 23.13
N ALA A 147 20.27 3.51 23.75
CA ALA A 147 19.19 4.42 23.36
C ALA A 147 19.39 4.97 21.93
N LEU A 148 20.65 5.21 21.54
CA LEU A 148 21.00 5.56 20.17
C LEU A 148 20.70 4.41 19.21
N ALA A 149 21.08 3.18 19.53
CA ALA A 149 20.80 2.02 18.71
C ALA A 149 19.28 1.82 18.50
N VAL A 150 18.48 1.93 19.57
CA VAL A 150 17.01 1.88 19.47
C VAL A 150 16.48 3.07 18.66
N GLY A 151 16.95 4.29 18.93
CA GLY A 151 16.54 5.51 18.25
C GLY A 151 16.89 5.55 16.76
N VAL A 152 17.89 4.78 16.32
CA VAL A 152 18.26 4.60 14.91
C VAL A 152 17.53 3.40 14.29
N CYS A 153 17.42 2.30 15.02
CA CYS A 153 16.75 1.08 14.56
C CYS A 153 15.27 1.31 14.26
N VAL A 154 14.54 2.04 15.11
CA VAL A 154 13.11 2.31 14.93
C VAL A 154 12.84 3.05 13.61
N PRO A 155 13.47 4.20 13.30
CA PRO A 155 13.33 4.84 12.00
C PRO A 155 13.73 3.95 10.83
N ILE A 156 14.81 3.15 10.95
CA ILE A 156 15.21 2.22 9.88
C ILE A 156 14.08 1.23 9.59
N VAL A 157 13.52 0.59 10.63
CA VAL A 157 12.40 -0.35 10.47
C VAL A 157 11.19 0.33 9.83
N LEU A 158 10.82 1.52 10.30
CA LEU A 158 9.69 2.27 9.73
C LEU A 158 9.93 2.63 8.26
N LEU A 159 11.13 3.10 7.90
CA LEU A 159 11.49 3.41 6.53
C LEU A 159 11.48 2.17 5.62
N THR A 160 11.99 1.04 6.12
CA THR A 160 11.93 -0.24 5.41
C THR A 160 10.49 -0.67 5.15
N LEU A 161 9.62 -0.64 6.18
CA LEU A 161 8.20 -0.97 6.03
C LEU A 161 7.50 0.01 5.08
N THR A 162 7.76 1.32 5.17
CA THR A 162 7.22 2.32 4.23
C THR A 162 7.63 2.03 2.79
N PHE A 163 8.88 1.61 2.56
CA PHE A 163 9.37 1.30 1.21
C PHE A 163 8.72 0.04 0.62
N TYR A 164 8.50 -0.99 1.42
CA TYR A 164 7.77 -2.18 0.96
C TYR A 164 6.27 -1.89 0.78
N GLY A 165 5.67 -1.15 1.72
CA GLY A 165 4.27 -0.74 1.65
C GLY A 165 3.93 0.16 0.46
N SER A 166 4.86 0.99 -0.01
CA SER A 166 4.65 1.81 -1.21
C SER A 166 4.58 0.99 -2.51
N LYS A 167 5.17 -0.21 -2.50
CA LYS A 167 5.17 -1.14 -3.64
C LYS A 167 4.10 -2.23 -3.52
N ALA A 168 3.57 -2.43 -2.33
CA ALA A 168 2.53 -3.41 -2.07
C ALA A 168 1.23 -3.03 -2.83
N PRO A 169 0.51 -4.01 -3.41
CA PRO A 169 -0.84 -3.78 -3.92
C PRO A 169 -1.78 -3.45 -2.77
N GLY A 170 -2.78 -2.60 -3.01
CA GLY A 170 -3.83 -2.18 -2.09
C GLY A 170 -4.61 -3.32 -1.43
N ALA A 171 -5.26 -2.99 -0.31
CA ALA A 171 -6.08 -3.95 0.43
C ALA A 171 -7.37 -4.22 -0.35
N GLY A 172 -7.37 -5.31 -1.11
CA GLY A 172 -8.43 -5.64 -2.07
C GLY A 172 -7.90 -6.45 -3.25
N GLY A 173 -6.58 -6.38 -3.50
CA GLY A 173 -5.96 -6.99 -4.66
C GLY A 173 -6.42 -6.26 -5.92
N ALA A 174 -5.56 -5.41 -6.48
CA ALA A 174 -5.80 -4.92 -7.83
C ALA A 174 -5.96 -6.15 -8.75
N ALA A 175 -7.17 -6.37 -9.27
CA ALA A 175 -7.32 -7.25 -10.41
C ALA A 175 -6.42 -6.68 -11.52
N SER A 176 -5.61 -7.53 -12.15
CA SER A 176 -4.74 -7.09 -13.23
C SER A 176 -5.59 -6.43 -14.32
N GLN A 177 -5.01 -5.47 -15.05
CA GLN A 177 -5.69 -4.85 -16.19
C GLN A 177 -5.59 -5.75 -17.44
N ALA A 178 -5.18 -7.02 -17.28
CA ALA A 178 -5.13 -7.96 -18.39
C ALA A 178 -6.56 -8.18 -18.93
N PRO A 179 -6.73 -8.35 -20.25
CA PRO A 179 -8.05 -8.55 -20.85
C PRO A 179 -8.86 -9.69 -20.20
N GLY A 180 -8.19 -10.76 -19.78
CA GLY A 180 -8.81 -11.91 -19.10
C GLY A 180 -9.10 -11.72 -17.61
N ALA A 181 -8.52 -10.72 -16.94
CA ALA A 181 -8.81 -10.44 -15.53
C ALA A 181 -10.20 -9.83 -15.34
N ALA A 182 -10.61 -8.93 -16.24
CA ALA A 182 -11.97 -8.39 -16.25
C ALA A 182 -13.00 -9.50 -16.53
N ALA A 183 -12.68 -10.42 -17.44
CA ALA A 183 -13.46 -11.62 -17.73
C ALA A 183 -13.63 -12.50 -16.48
N PHE A 184 -12.52 -12.76 -15.79
CA PHE A 184 -12.47 -13.61 -14.61
C PHE A 184 -13.24 -13.00 -13.43
N ALA A 185 -13.16 -11.68 -13.27
CA ALA A 185 -13.90 -10.92 -12.28
C ALA A 185 -15.40 -10.89 -12.60
N GLY A 186 -15.78 -10.53 -13.83
CA GLY A 186 -17.16 -10.42 -14.28
C GLY A 186 -17.87 -11.77 -14.46
N GLY A 187 -17.11 -12.86 -14.66
CA GLY A 187 -17.65 -14.17 -14.99
C GLY A 187 -17.91 -15.11 -13.82
N ALA A 188 -18.05 -14.56 -12.61
CA ALA A 188 -18.27 -15.31 -11.36
C ALA A 188 -17.14 -16.32 -10.98
N CYS A 189 -16.07 -16.43 -11.77
CA CYS A 189 -14.89 -17.24 -11.44
C CYS A 189 -14.25 -16.73 -10.14
N SER A 190 -14.20 -15.41 -9.98
CA SER A 190 -13.72 -14.69 -8.78
C SER A 190 -14.45 -15.06 -7.49
N THR A 191 -15.74 -15.42 -7.58
CA THR A 191 -16.55 -15.80 -6.42
C THR A 191 -16.13 -17.16 -5.85
N CYS A 192 -15.71 -18.07 -6.72
CA CYS A 192 -15.36 -19.42 -6.32
C CYS A 192 -13.86 -19.61 -6.11
N HIS A 193 -13.00 -18.97 -6.91
CA HIS A 193 -11.56 -19.20 -6.91
C HIS A 193 -10.77 -18.03 -6.31
N ALA A 194 -9.78 -18.34 -5.48
CA ALA A 194 -8.78 -17.38 -5.02
C ALA A 194 -7.72 -17.20 -6.12
N PHE A 195 -7.52 -15.98 -6.58
CA PHE A 195 -6.58 -15.66 -7.64
C PHE A 195 -5.97 -14.28 -7.43
N ALA A 196 -4.73 -14.23 -6.96
CA ALA A 196 -4.06 -12.98 -6.59
C ALA A 196 -3.90 -12.02 -7.76
N ASP A 197 -3.66 -12.53 -8.99
CA ASP A 197 -3.57 -11.69 -10.19
C ASP A 197 -4.91 -11.04 -10.53
N ALA A 198 -6.04 -11.71 -10.27
CA ALA A 198 -7.38 -11.18 -10.50
C ALA A 198 -7.97 -10.49 -9.25
N GLY A 199 -7.20 -10.30 -8.19
CA GLY A 199 -7.68 -9.72 -6.92
C GLY A 199 -8.76 -10.55 -6.20
N SER A 200 -8.98 -11.80 -6.59
CA SER A 200 -10.08 -12.61 -6.05
C SER A 200 -9.67 -13.45 -4.84
N ALA A 201 -10.59 -13.61 -3.90
CA ALA A 201 -10.40 -14.36 -2.66
C ALA A 201 -11.44 -15.48 -2.48
N GLY A 202 -12.00 -16.02 -3.57
CA GLY A 202 -12.98 -17.10 -3.55
C GLY A 202 -12.42 -18.36 -2.88
N ASN A 203 -13.25 -19.08 -2.11
CA ASN A 203 -12.81 -20.23 -1.31
C ASN A 203 -13.61 -21.52 -1.60
N VAL A 204 -14.37 -21.55 -2.70
CA VAL A 204 -15.20 -22.71 -3.08
C VAL A 204 -14.38 -23.67 -3.94
N GLY A 205 -13.67 -23.13 -4.93
CA GLY A 205 -12.76 -23.84 -5.81
C GLY A 205 -11.31 -23.76 -5.34
N PRO A 206 -10.40 -24.57 -5.90
CA PRO A 206 -8.97 -24.50 -5.61
C PRO A 206 -8.39 -23.11 -5.89
N SER A 207 -7.43 -22.68 -5.09
CA SER A 207 -6.68 -21.43 -5.31
C SER A 207 -5.89 -21.52 -6.61
N LEU A 208 -6.15 -20.62 -7.55
CA LEU A 208 -5.37 -20.46 -8.78
C LEU A 208 -4.08 -19.67 -8.52
N THR A 209 -3.99 -18.99 -7.38
CA THR A 209 -2.75 -18.34 -6.93
C THR A 209 -1.66 -19.37 -6.64
N ASP A 210 -2.02 -20.44 -5.94
CA ASP A 210 -1.06 -21.39 -5.38
C ASP A 210 -0.88 -22.65 -6.25
N ASN A 211 -1.73 -22.83 -7.27
CA ASN A 211 -1.70 -23.99 -8.14
C ASN A 211 -1.58 -23.53 -9.60
N ALA A 212 -0.52 -23.96 -10.27
CA ALA A 212 -0.40 -23.78 -11.72
C ALA A 212 -1.42 -24.66 -12.42
N VAL A 213 -2.13 -24.10 -13.39
CA VAL A 213 -3.15 -24.79 -14.20
C VAL A 213 -2.74 -24.66 -15.66
N ASP A 214 -2.75 -25.79 -16.37
CA ASP A 214 -2.49 -25.81 -17.82
C ASP A 214 -3.67 -25.23 -18.62
N TYR A 215 -3.40 -24.69 -19.80
CA TYR A 215 -4.42 -24.12 -20.69
C TYR A 215 -5.52 -25.12 -21.09
N ASP A 216 -5.16 -26.32 -21.53
CA ASP A 216 -6.13 -27.32 -21.99
C ASP A 216 -7.02 -27.76 -20.83
N LEU A 217 -6.43 -27.91 -19.64
CA LEU A 217 -7.16 -28.22 -18.43
C LEU A 217 -8.09 -27.07 -18.02
N ALA A 218 -7.62 -25.82 -18.07
CA ALA A 218 -8.44 -24.65 -17.76
C ALA A 218 -9.63 -24.54 -18.74
N TYR A 219 -9.38 -24.71 -20.04
CA TYR A 219 -10.42 -24.65 -21.06
C TYR A 219 -11.47 -25.74 -20.91
N ASP A 220 -11.06 -27.01 -20.71
CA ASP A 220 -11.98 -28.12 -20.52
C ASP A 220 -12.86 -27.92 -19.27
N LEU A 221 -12.27 -27.47 -18.16
CA LEU A 221 -13.01 -27.17 -16.93
C LEU A 221 -13.98 -25.99 -17.09
N ILE A 222 -13.62 -24.95 -17.83
CA ILE A 222 -14.52 -23.82 -18.10
C ILE A 222 -15.66 -24.26 -19.03
N ALA A 223 -15.35 -24.99 -20.09
CA ALA A 223 -16.33 -25.41 -21.09
C ALA A 223 -17.32 -26.45 -20.54
N ASN A 224 -16.82 -27.45 -19.82
CA ASN A 224 -17.59 -28.64 -19.43
C ASN A 224 -17.90 -28.72 -17.94
N GLY A 225 -17.23 -27.92 -17.10
CA GLY A 225 -17.36 -28.01 -15.65
C GLY A 225 -16.79 -29.30 -15.07
N LYS A 226 -16.68 -29.37 -13.75
CA LYS A 226 -16.31 -30.60 -13.04
C LYS A 226 -16.73 -30.55 -11.58
N GLY A 227 -17.44 -31.57 -11.12
CA GLY A 227 -17.89 -31.65 -9.73
C GLY A 227 -18.81 -30.49 -9.37
N GLY A 228 -18.38 -29.63 -8.43
CA GLY A 228 -19.10 -28.44 -8.03
C GLY A 228 -18.90 -27.22 -8.94
N MET A 229 -17.96 -27.27 -9.90
CA MET A 229 -17.75 -26.21 -10.88
C MET A 229 -18.74 -26.39 -12.05
N PRO A 230 -19.63 -25.40 -12.32
CA PRO A 230 -20.57 -25.47 -13.43
C PRO A 230 -19.87 -25.36 -14.78
N ALA A 231 -20.55 -25.81 -15.83
CA ALA A 231 -20.13 -25.62 -17.21
C ALA A 231 -20.52 -24.22 -17.70
N PHE A 232 -19.61 -23.52 -18.38
CA PHE A 232 -19.86 -22.17 -18.88
C PHE A 232 -19.98 -22.08 -20.41
N SER A 233 -19.92 -23.21 -21.13
CA SER A 233 -20.14 -23.26 -22.59
C SER A 233 -21.52 -22.77 -23.04
N GLY A 234 -22.51 -22.72 -22.14
CA GLY A 234 -23.82 -22.13 -22.39
C GLY A 234 -23.92 -20.62 -22.08
N THR A 235 -22.87 -20.04 -21.49
CA THR A 235 -22.85 -18.64 -21.00
C THR A 235 -21.80 -17.80 -21.73
N TYR A 236 -20.64 -18.38 -22.05
CA TYR A 236 -19.56 -17.74 -22.81
C TYR A 236 -19.42 -18.35 -24.19
N SER A 237 -19.05 -17.51 -25.15
CA SER A 237 -18.60 -17.93 -26.47
C SER A 237 -17.28 -18.71 -26.39
N GLU A 238 -16.97 -19.45 -27.44
CA GLU A 238 -15.73 -20.22 -27.53
C GLU A 238 -14.48 -19.32 -27.35
N ASP A 239 -14.50 -18.13 -27.93
CA ASP A 239 -13.38 -17.18 -27.85
C ASP A 239 -13.23 -16.57 -26.46
N GLU A 240 -14.34 -16.28 -25.77
CA GLU A 240 -14.32 -15.82 -24.36
C GLU A 240 -13.77 -16.91 -23.42
N MET A 241 -14.15 -18.17 -23.62
CA MET A 241 -13.61 -19.29 -22.84
C MET A 241 -12.12 -19.50 -23.09
N LYS A 242 -11.65 -19.38 -24.34
CA LYS A 242 -10.22 -19.42 -24.67
C LYS A 242 -9.46 -18.27 -24.02
N CYS A 243 -10.02 -17.06 -24.03
CA CYS A 243 -9.42 -15.90 -23.36
C CYS A 243 -9.29 -16.12 -21.84
N LEU A 244 -10.35 -16.63 -21.18
CA LEU A 244 -10.33 -16.99 -19.75
C LEU A 244 -9.31 -18.09 -19.42
N ALA A 245 -9.29 -19.17 -20.21
CA ALA A 245 -8.35 -20.27 -20.04
C ALA A 245 -6.89 -19.82 -20.20
N GLY A 246 -6.62 -18.99 -21.22
CA GLY A 246 -5.31 -18.37 -21.45
C GLY A 246 -4.86 -17.49 -20.28
N TYR A 247 -5.77 -16.70 -19.73
CA TYR A 247 -5.50 -15.87 -18.55
C TYR A 247 -5.17 -16.69 -17.30
N VAL A 248 -6.00 -17.68 -16.97
CA VAL A 248 -5.74 -18.58 -15.83
C VAL A 248 -4.41 -19.32 -16.01
N ALA A 249 -4.17 -19.90 -17.17
CA ALA A 249 -2.93 -20.64 -17.41
C ALA A 249 -1.68 -19.75 -17.36
N THR A 250 -1.80 -18.51 -17.83
CA THR A 250 -0.67 -17.58 -17.84
C THR A 250 -0.33 -17.10 -16.44
N HIS A 251 -1.30 -16.85 -15.57
CA HIS A 251 -1.04 -16.18 -14.27
C HIS A 251 -1.22 -17.07 -13.03
N SER A 252 -1.71 -18.30 -13.20
CA SER A 252 -1.85 -19.25 -12.10
C SER A 252 -0.50 -19.77 -11.59
N GLY A 253 -0.44 -20.14 -10.31
CA GLY A 253 0.74 -20.75 -9.66
C GLY A 253 1.98 -19.85 -9.56
N ALA A 254 1.90 -18.57 -9.91
CA ALA A 254 3.06 -17.68 -9.97
C ALA A 254 3.30 -16.92 -8.64
N PRO A 255 4.46 -17.08 -7.98
CA PRO A 255 5.10 -15.94 -7.34
C PRO A 255 5.68 -15.04 -8.45
N ALA A 256 5.60 -13.72 -8.27
CA ALA A 256 6.09 -12.74 -9.23
C ALA A 256 7.59 -12.97 -9.58
N GLY A 257 7.89 -13.72 -10.65
CA GLY A 257 9.27 -13.89 -11.12
C GLY A 257 9.60 -15.10 -11.99
N GLU A 258 8.89 -16.24 -11.92
CA GLU A 258 9.30 -17.43 -12.67
C GLU A 258 8.09 -18.16 -13.26
N LYS A 259 7.96 -18.16 -14.60
CA LYS A 259 6.94 -18.94 -15.33
C LYS A 259 7.62 -20.01 -16.18
N GLY A 260 7.07 -21.23 -16.18
CA GLY A 260 7.54 -22.38 -16.96
C GLY A 260 7.20 -22.29 -18.46
N PRO A 261 7.67 -23.26 -19.27
CA PRO A 261 7.65 -23.21 -20.74
C PRO A 261 6.24 -23.15 -21.37
N GLU A 262 5.18 -23.59 -20.69
CA GLU A 262 3.79 -23.54 -21.16
C GLU A 262 3.12 -22.16 -21.00
N ALA A 263 3.66 -21.28 -20.16
CA ALA A 263 3.18 -19.89 -20.09
C ALA A 263 3.50 -19.10 -21.39
N ALA A 264 4.50 -19.54 -22.15
CA ALA A 264 4.87 -18.94 -23.43
C ALA A 264 3.89 -19.32 -24.56
N THR A 265 3.35 -20.54 -24.55
CA THR A 265 2.34 -20.97 -25.54
C THR A 265 0.98 -20.34 -25.27
N ALA A 266 0.60 -20.20 -23.99
CA ALA A 266 -0.59 -19.45 -23.59
C ALA A 266 -0.50 -17.98 -24.03
N ALA A 267 0.69 -17.34 -23.90
CA ALA A 267 0.97 -15.97 -24.36
C ALA A 267 0.85 -15.78 -25.88
N GLU A 268 1.06 -16.82 -26.69
CA GLU A 268 0.88 -16.78 -28.16
C GLU A 268 -0.61 -16.81 -28.56
N VAL A 269 -1.46 -17.46 -27.76
CA VAL A 269 -2.93 -17.50 -27.93
C VAL A 269 -3.60 -16.25 -27.33
N TYR A 270 -2.90 -15.56 -26.42
CA TYR A 270 -3.34 -14.48 -25.54
C TYR A 270 -3.78 -13.15 -26.17
N PRO A 271 -3.23 -12.65 -27.30
CA PRO A 271 -3.62 -11.34 -27.82
C PRO A 271 -4.85 -11.41 -28.73
N ALA A 272 -4.91 -12.39 -29.64
CA ALA A 272 -5.95 -12.43 -30.66
C ALA A 272 -7.32 -12.79 -30.09
N ALA A 273 -7.40 -13.82 -29.23
CA ALA A 273 -8.67 -14.33 -28.71
C ALA A 273 -9.40 -13.31 -27.81
N CYS A 274 -8.66 -12.49 -27.06
CA CYS A 274 -9.25 -11.47 -26.20
C CYS A 274 -9.60 -10.17 -26.96
N GLU A 275 -8.91 -9.85 -28.06
CA GLU A 275 -9.28 -8.73 -28.93
C GLU A 275 -10.56 -9.04 -29.74
N THR A 276 -10.73 -10.27 -30.24
CA THR A 276 -11.97 -10.68 -30.93
C THR A 276 -13.16 -10.87 -29.99
N ALA A 277 -12.93 -11.21 -28.71
CA ALA A 277 -13.96 -11.22 -27.69
C ALA A 277 -14.48 -9.80 -27.31
N GLY A 278 -13.83 -8.75 -27.80
CA GLY A 278 -14.45 -7.45 -28.04
C GLY A 278 -15.12 -6.78 -26.83
N GLY A 279 -14.36 -6.43 -25.79
CA GLY A 279 -14.63 -5.27 -24.91
C GLY A 279 -15.95 -5.22 -24.13
N LEU A 280 -16.79 -6.26 -24.20
CA LEU A 280 -18.06 -6.37 -23.48
C LEU A 280 -18.22 -7.83 -23.08
N PHE A 281 -17.69 -8.20 -21.92
CA PHE A 281 -18.30 -9.26 -21.12
C PHE A 281 -19.68 -8.72 -20.71
N ALA A 282 -20.64 -8.80 -21.64
CA ALA A 282 -21.96 -8.19 -21.51
C ALA A 282 -22.76 -8.92 -20.43
N GLY A 283 -22.69 -8.39 -19.22
CA GLY A 283 -23.44 -8.86 -18.07
C GLY A 283 -23.74 -7.72 -17.10
N GLY A 284 -24.40 -6.65 -17.56
CA GLY A 284 -24.91 -5.61 -16.66
C GLY A 284 -25.48 -4.37 -17.35
N GLY A 285 -26.78 -4.38 -17.68
CA GLY A 285 -27.56 -3.14 -17.84
C GLY A 285 -28.11 -2.81 -19.22
N ALA A 286 -28.80 -3.72 -19.90
CA ALA A 286 -29.77 -3.31 -20.93
C ALA A 286 -31.03 -2.77 -20.22
N ALA A 287 -31.15 -1.45 -20.16
CA ALA A 287 -32.37 -0.77 -19.74
C ALA A 287 -33.51 -1.15 -20.68
N ALA A 288 -34.56 -1.72 -20.11
CA ALA A 288 -35.83 -1.96 -20.78
C ALA A 288 -36.59 -0.63 -20.96
N THR A 289 -36.78 -0.21 -22.20
CA THR A 289 -37.94 0.53 -22.74
C THR A 289 -37.94 0.23 -24.25
N GLY A 290 -38.86 -0.53 -24.85
CA GLY A 290 -40.29 -0.62 -24.59
C GLY A 290 -41.01 0.47 -25.37
N ASP A 291 -41.36 0.14 -26.62
CA ASP A 291 -42.30 0.77 -27.59
C ASP A 291 -42.31 2.29 -27.82
#